data_AF-A0A9D1HCD3-F1
#
_entry.id   AF-A0A9D1HCD3-F1
#
_cell.length_a   1.000
_cell.length_b   1.000
_cell.length_c   1.000
_cell.angle_alpha   90.00
_cell.angle_beta   90.00
_cell.angle_gamma   90.00
#
_symmetry.space_group_name_H-M   'P 1'
#
loop_
_entity.id
_entity.type
_entity.pdbx_description
1 polymer ?
#
loop_
_entity_poly.entity_id
_entity_poly.type
_entity_poly.pdbx_seq_one_letter_code
_entity_poly.pdbx_strand_id
1 'polypeptide(L)'
;MNFEELLEYLDIEEAGEFEYFESMADFMEYEEYIDMEAAVKLFGGADKKVTAGLIEDYFEDILEGLPENSGEIYSLLHQIKLSLEGMASNSESAEDTRRFTEEIMRFREWYVHESEVRLSEDNGNEIYCSLRDAITASRMEKFGGEKYSYDFEEALNYQLDSYTMSFADIIAAGEEDDNSGTIVFSPDEEEY
;
A
#
# COMPACT_ATOMS: atom_id res chain seq x y z
N MET A 1 10.50 -19.03 3.48
CA MET A 1 9.78 -19.16 4.76
C MET A 1 8.51 -19.97 4.53
N ASN A 2 8.41 -21.15 5.13
CA ASN A 2 7.17 -21.93 5.17
C ASN A 2 6.20 -21.34 6.22
N PHE A 3 5.04 -21.97 6.42
CA PHE A 3 4.01 -21.43 7.33
C PHE A 3 4.47 -21.41 8.79
N GLU A 4 5.08 -22.49 9.27
CA GLU A 4 5.57 -22.57 10.65
C GLU A 4 6.70 -21.56 10.92
N GLU A 5 7.62 -21.38 9.97
CA GLU A 5 8.68 -20.35 10.05
C GLU A 5 8.10 -18.93 10.02
N LEU A 6 7.00 -18.72 9.29
CA LEU A 6 6.32 -17.42 9.22
C LEU A 6 5.64 -17.07 10.54
N LEU A 7 4.96 -18.02 11.18
CA LEU A 7 4.39 -17.81 12.51
C LEU A 7 5.47 -17.48 13.55
N GLU A 8 6.59 -18.20 13.53
CA GLU A 8 7.73 -17.94 14.43
C GLU A 8 8.35 -16.56 14.18
N TYR A 9 8.50 -16.16 12.91
CA TYR A 9 9.03 -14.85 12.56
C TYR A 9 8.13 -13.70 13.02
N LEU A 10 6.81 -13.87 12.87
CA LEU A 10 5.80 -12.89 13.27
C LEU A 10 5.48 -12.92 14.78
N ASP A 11 6.14 -13.79 15.55
CA ASP A 11 5.93 -14.02 16.99
C ASP A 11 4.46 -14.33 17.35
N ILE A 12 3.80 -15.19 16.57
CA ILE A 12 2.41 -15.64 16.77
C ILE A 12 2.31 -17.17 16.78
N GLU A 13 1.33 -17.73 17.50
CA GLU A 13 1.12 -19.18 17.60
C GLU A 13 0.20 -19.72 16.48
N GLU A 14 -0.75 -18.90 16.03
CA GLU A 14 -1.66 -19.25 14.95
C GLU A 14 -2.08 -18.03 14.12
N ALA A 15 -2.54 -18.26 12.90
CA ALA A 15 -2.93 -17.21 11.96
C ALA A 15 -4.02 -16.26 12.49
N GLY A 16 -4.86 -16.72 13.42
CA GLY A 16 -5.89 -15.89 14.06
C GLY A 16 -5.32 -14.81 14.98
N GLU A 17 -4.06 -14.92 15.39
CA GLU A 17 -3.38 -13.93 16.26
C GLU A 17 -2.71 -12.80 15.46
N PHE A 18 -2.86 -12.79 14.12
CA PHE A 18 -2.40 -11.71 13.27
C PHE A 18 -3.29 -10.46 13.45
N GLU A 19 -3.08 -9.76 14.56
CA GLU A 19 -3.91 -8.65 15.01
C GLU A 19 -3.12 -7.37 15.36
N TYR A 20 -1.79 -7.42 15.26
CA TYR A 20 -0.90 -6.35 15.68
C TYR A 20 -0.22 -5.66 14.49
N PHE A 21 0.01 -4.36 14.63
CA PHE A 21 0.70 -3.55 13.63
C PHE A 21 2.11 -4.08 13.36
N GLU A 22 2.82 -4.49 14.41
CA GLU A 22 4.16 -5.06 14.31
C GLU A 22 4.19 -6.30 13.42
N SER A 23 3.22 -7.21 13.56
CA SER A 23 3.11 -8.39 12.70
C SER A 23 2.86 -8.02 11.23
N MET A 24 2.06 -6.97 10.96
CA MET A 24 1.88 -6.46 9.60
C MET A 24 3.18 -5.85 9.06
N ALA A 25 3.82 -4.97 9.81
CA ALA A 25 5.07 -4.32 9.42
C ALA A 25 6.18 -5.36 9.14
N ASP A 26 6.35 -6.34 10.03
CA ASP A 26 7.32 -7.43 9.85
C ASP A 26 7.01 -8.24 8.58
N PHE A 27 5.74 -8.60 8.35
CA PHE A 27 5.35 -9.28 7.11
C PHE A 27 5.68 -8.45 5.86
N MET A 28 5.33 -7.15 5.87
CA MET A 28 5.48 -6.22 4.76
C MET A 28 6.94 -5.89 4.43
N GLU A 29 7.81 -5.85 5.44
CA GLU A 29 9.19 -5.37 5.28
C GLU A 29 10.25 -6.47 5.30
N TYR A 30 9.85 -7.72 5.57
CA TYR A 30 10.75 -8.85 5.47
C TYR A 30 11.42 -8.86 4.09
N GLU A 31 12.72 -9.11 4.02
CA GLU A 31 13.49 -9.02 2.76
C GLU A 31 13.67 -10.36 2.06
N GLU A 32 13.38 -11.47 2.74
CA GLU A 32 13.57 -12.78 2.13
C GLU A 32 12.26 -13.37 1.59
N TYR A 33 12.38 -14.52 0.95
CA TYR A 33 11.26 -15.20 0.33
C TYR A 33 10.26 -15.76 1.36
N ILE A 34 9.00 -15.36 1.25
CA ILE A 34 7.86 -15.99 1.92
C ILE A 34 7.13 -16.88 0.91
N ASP A 35 6.88 -18.13 1.28
CA ASP A 35 6.15 -19.06 0.41
C ASP A 35 4.69 -18.60 0.24
N MET A 36 4.18 -18.61 -0.99
CA MET A 36 2.82 -18.15 -1.28
C MET A 36 1.77 -18.96 -0.50
N GLU A 37 1.96 -20.26 -0.31
CA GLU A 37 1.03 -21.08 0.46
C GLU A 37 1.12 -20.81 1.97
N ALA A 38 2.26 -20.32 2.46
CA ALA A 38 2.39 -19.84 3.83
C ALA A 38 1.57 -18.56 4.04
N ALA A 39 1.71 -17.58 3.14
CA ALA A 39 0.94 -16.33 3.20
C ALA A 39 -0.57 -16.58 3.02
N VAL A 40 -0.98 -17.47 2.12
CA VAL A 40 -2.40 -17.82 1.94
C VAL A 40 -2.98 -18.48 3.19
N LYS A 41 -2.20 -19.31 3.90
CA LYS A 41 -2.63 -19.89 5.18
C LYS A 41 -2.75 -18.84 6.28
N LEU A 42 -1.80 -17.90 6.36
CA LEU A 42 -1.84 -16.79 7.31
C LEU A 42 -3.12 -15.96 7.10
N PHE A 43 -3.32 -15.40 5.91
CA PHE A 43 -4.49 -14.57 5.64
C PHE A 43 -5.79 -15.37 5.57
N GLY A 44 -5.74 -16.67 5.31
CA GLY A 44 -6.90 -17.56 5.40
C GLY A 44 -7.39 -17.81 6.83
N GLY A 45 -6.51 -17.69 7.83
CA GLY A 45 -6.85 -17.84 9.24
C GLY A 45 -7.05 -16.52 9.99
N ALA A 46 -6.48 -15.40 9.49
CA ALA A 46 -6.62 -14.08 10.09
C ALA A 46 -8.04 -13.50 9.94
N ASP A 47 -8.45 -12.66 10.90
CA ASP A 47 -9.70 -11.91 10.78
C ASP A 47 -9.59 -10.85 9.66
N LYS A 48 -10.57 -10.85 8.77
CA LYS A 48 -10.57 -10.01 7.56
C LYS A 48 -10.67 -8.52 7.86
N LYS A 49 -11.45 -8.15 8.88
CA LYS A 49 -11.63 -6.75 9.27
C LYS A 49 -10.40 -6.24 9.99
N VAL A 50 -9.81 -7.08 10.86
CA VAL A 50 -8.55 -6.76 11.52
C VAL A 50 -7.44 -6.60 10.48
N THR A 51 -7.32 -7.54 9.53
CA THR A 51 -6.34 -7.45 8.43
C THR A 51 -6.50 -6.16 7.63
N ALA A 52 -7.74 -5.77 7.27
CA ALA A 52 -7.98 -4.52 6.56
C ALA A 52 -7.58 -3.29 7.38
N GLY A 53 -7.88 -3.26 8.68
CA GLY A 53 -7.43 -2.17 9.57
C GLY A 53 -5.91 -2.10 9.72
N LEU A 54 -5.22 -3.24 9.76
CA LEU A 54 -3.75 -3.28 9.80
C LEU A 54 -3.12 -2.77 8.50
N ILE A 55 -3.76 -3.02 7.34
CA ILE A 55 -3.34 -2.43 6.06
C ILE A 55 -3.51 -0.92 6.11
N GLU A 56 -4.66 -0.43 6.58
CA GLU A 56 -4.91 1.01 6.75
C GLU A 56 -3.81 1.64 7.61
N ASP A 57 -3.60 1.11 8.82
CA ASP A 57 -2.61 1.63 9.77
C ASP A 57 -1.19 1.61 9.18
N TYR A 58 -0.79 0.52 8.50
CA TYR A 58 0.52 0.42 7.86
C TYR A 58 0.69 1.44 6.75
N PHE A 59 -0.30 1.61 5.88
CA PHE A 59 -0.21 2.57 4.81
C PHE A 59 -0.25 4.02 5.29
N GLU A 60 -1.00 4.33 6.35
CA GLU A 60 -0.94 5.67 6.96
C GLU A 60 0.46 5.95 7.51
N ASP A 61 1.11 4.97 8.18
CA ASP A 61 2.50 5.11 8.65
C ASP A 61 3.45 5.42 7.47
N ILE A 62 3.44 4.63 6.38
CA ILE A 62 4.34 4.88 5.24
C ILE A 62 4.06 6.22 4.57
N LEU A 63 2.79 6.65 4.47
CA LEU A 63 2.40 7.93 3.87
C LEU A 63 2.90 9.12 4.70
N GLU A 64 2.81 9.05 6.04
CA GLU A 64 3.42 10.03 6.95
C GLU A 64 4.95 10.07 6.88
N GLY A 65 5.54 8.96 6.44
CA GLY A 65 6.97 8.79 6.23
C GLY A 65 7.51 9.48 4.97
N LEU A 66 6.65 9.84 4.01
CA LEU A 66 7.09 10.40 2.74
C LEU A 66 7.74 11.80 2.90
N PRO A 67 8.72 12.14 2.06
CA PRO A 67 9.31 13.48 2.00
C PRO A 67 8.34 14.51 1.43
N GLU A 68 8.66 15.79 1.58
CA GLU A 68 7.90 16.87 0.94
C GLU A 68 7.93 16.72 -0.59
N ASN A 69 6.81 17.07 -1.27
CA ASN A 69 6.60 16.97 -2.72
C ASN A 69 6.44 15.54 -3.29
N SER A 70 6.01 14.58 -2.48
CA SER A 70 5.72 13.20 -2.85
C SER A 70 4.33 12.97 -3.49
N GLY A 71 3.70 13.99 -4.09
CA GLY A 71 2.26 13.97 -4.41
C GLY A 71 1.79 12.81 -5.32
N GLU A 72 2.58 12.45 -6.33
CA GLU A 72 2.22 11.37 -7.26
C GLU A 72 2.39 10.00 -6.60
N ILE A 73 3.50 9.76 -5.91
CA ILE A 73 3.73 8.50 -5.20
C ILE A 73 2.77 8.33 -4.01
N TYR A 74 2.41 9.42 -3.33
CA TYR A 74 1.37 9.45 -2.30
C TYR A 74 0.05 8.94 -2.88
N SER A 75 -0.37 9.48 -4.03
CA SER A 75 -1.61 9.09 -4.71
C SER A 75 -1.59 7.61 -5.10
N LEU A 76 -0.46 7.11 -5.62
CA LEU A 76 -0.29 5.70 -5.98
C LEU A 76 -0.40 4.78 -4.75
N LEU A 77 0.34 5.07 -3.67
CA LEU A 77 0.29 4.31 -2.43
C LEU A 77 -1.12 4.32 -1.82
N HIS A 78 -1.81 5.46 -1.86
CA HIS A 78 -3.19 5.56 -1.39
C HIS A 78 -4.15 4.69 -2.22
N GLN A 79 -3.99 4.63 -3.54
CA GLN A 79 -4.81 3.74 -4.38
C GLN A 79 -4.52 2.26 -4.12
N ILE A 80 -3.25 1.90 -3.91
CA ILE A 80 -2.85 0.54 -3.53
C ILE A 80 -3.49 0.17 -2.18
N LYS A 81 -3.42 1.07 -1.18
CA LYS A 81 -4.06 0.92 0.12
C LYS A 81 -5.54 0.55 -0.02
N LEU A 82 -6.31 1.41 -0.70
CA LEU A 82 -7.76 1.21 -0.89
C LEU A 82 -8.06 -0.13 -1.58
N SER A 83 -7.25 -0.51 -2.57
CA SER A 83 -7.41 -1.78 -3.28
C SER A 83 -7.19 -2.99 -2.36
N LEU A 84 -6.10 -2.97 -1.57
CA LEU A 84 -5.77 -4.05 -0.63
C LEU A 84 -6.78 -4.15 0.52
N GLU A 85 -7.20 -3.04 1.11
CA GLU A 85 -8.25 -2.98 2.13
C GLU A 85 -9.57 -3.55 1.59
N GLY A 86 -9.96 -3.15 0.38
CA GLY A 86 -11.15 -3.65 -0.31
C GLY A 86 -11.08 -5.16 -0.55
N MET A 87 -9.94 -5.67 -1.00
CA MET A 87 -9.73 -7.11 -1.19
C MET A 87 -9.78 -7.90 0.12
N ALA A 88 -9.12 -7.39 1.17
CA ALA A 88 -9.10 -8.04 2.48
C ALA A 88 -10.49 -8.10 3.11
N SER A 89 -11.19 -6.96 3.17
CA SER A 89 -12.48 -6.82 3.83
C SER A 89 -13.62 -7.57 3.13
N ASN A 90 -13.56 -7.71 1.79
CA ASN A 90 -14.58 -8.38 0.99
C ASN A 90 -14.23 -9.84 0.64
N SER A 91 -13.17 -10.40 1.21
CA SER A 91 -12.78 -11.79 0.96
C SER A 91 -13.75 -12.77 1.63
N GLU A 92 -14.68 -13.34 0.86
CA GLU A 92 -15.67 -14.33 1.36
C GLU A 92 -15.28 -15.79 1.06
N SER A 93 -14.33 -16.02 0.16
CA SER A 93 -13.90 -17.35 -0.27
C SER A 93 -12.38 -17.55 -0.21
N ALA A 94 -11.95 -18.80 -0.30
CA ALA A 94 -10.53 -19.14 -0.40
C ALA A 94 -9.89 -18.60 -1.70
N GLU A 95 -10.68 -18.43 -2.76
CA GLU A 95 -10.21 -17.81 -4.01
C GLU A 95 -9.96 -16.31 -3.81
N ASP A 96 -10.88 -15.60 -3.13
CA ASP A 96 -10.70 -14.18 -2.82
C ASP A 96 -9.49 -13.95 -1.90
N THR A 97 -9.34 -14.79 -0.88
CA THR A 97 -8.15 -14.75 0.00
C THR A 97 -6.87 -14.96 -0.79
N ARG A 98 -6.84 -15.91 -1.74
CA ARG A 98 -5.66 -16.12 -2.58
C ARG A 98 -5.36 -14.89 -3.44
N ARG A 99 -6.37 -14.28 -4.08
CA ARG A 99 -6.19 -13.07 -4.89
C ARG A 99 -5.65 -11.91 -4.07
N PHE A 100 -6.23 -11.67 -2.89
CA PHE A 100 -5.70 -10.69 -1.93
C PHE A 100 -4.24 -10.98 -1.57
N THR A 101 -3.93 -12.24 -1.26
CA THR A 101 -2.57 -12.66 -0.90
C THR A 101 -1.58 -12.44 -2.05
N GLU A 102 -1.98 -12.75 -3.28
CA GLU A 102 -1.18 -12.50 -4.48
C GLU A 102 -0.90 -11.01 -4.68
N GLU A 103 -1.90 -10.15 -4.47
CA GLU A 103 -1.73 -8.70 -4.57
C GLU A 103 -0.81 -8.15 -3.48
N ILE A 104 -1.02 -8.49 -2.20
CA ILE A 104 -0.18 -7.96 -1.11
C ILE A 104 1.27 -8.44 -1.21
N MET A 105 1.48 -9.69 -1.66
CA MET A 105 2.81 -10.23 -1.94
C MET A 105 3.47 -9.52 -3.12
N ARG A 106 2.71 -9.15 -4.17
CA ARG A 106 3.23 -8.36 -5.30
C ARG A 106 3.62 -6.96 -4.86
N PHE A 107 2.77 -6.30 -4.07
CA PHE A 107 3.08 -4.99 -3.51
C PHE A 107 4.34 -5.05 -2.64
N ARG A 108 4.47 -6.05 -1.77
CA ARG A 108 5.67 -6.25 -0.94
C ARG A 108 6.94 -6.39 -1.77
N GLU A 109 6.95 -7.26 -2.78
CA GLU A 109 8.11 -7.45 -3.65
C GLU A 109 8.51 -6.13 -4.33
N TRP A 110 7.53 -5.40 -4.85
CA TRP A 110 7.78 -4.10 -5.45
C TRP A 110 8.27 -3.05 -4.44
N TYR A 111 7.65 -2.97 -3.27
CA TYR A 111 7.95 -1.98 -2.24
C TYR A 111 9.35 -2.14 -1.65
N VAL A 112 9.76 -3.39 -1.44
CA VAL A 112 11.04 -3.75 -0.80
C VAL A 112 12.18 -3.88 -1.82
N HIS A 113 11.91 -4.39 -3.03
CA HIS A 113 12.97 -4.81 -3.96
C HIS A 113 12.89 -4.18 -5.36
N GLU A 114 11.71 -4.12 -6.00
CA GLU A 114 11.65 -3.76 -7.44
C GLU A 114 11.48 -2.27 -7.72
N SER A 115 10.91 -1.51 -6.79
CA SER A 115 10.81 -0.06 -6.91
C SER A 115 12.19 0.59 -6.92
N GLU A 116 12.32 1.69 -7.65
CA GLU A 116 13.56 2.45 -7.71
C GLU A 116 13.25 3.93 -7.47
N VAL A 117 13.93 4.50 -6.47
CA VAL A 117 13.86 5.92 -6.12
C VAL A 117 15.28 6.47 -6.18
N ARG A 118 15.45 7.61 -6.86
CA ARG A 118 16.73 8.31 -6.92
C ARG A 118 16.79 9.35 -5.82
N LEU A 119 17.78 9.21 -4.94
CA LEU A 119 18.13 10.17 -3.91
C LEU A 119 19.34 10.98 -4.38
N SER A 120 19.28 12.31 -4.27
CA SER A 120 20.39 13.20 -4.61
C SER A 120 20.90 13.93 -3.37
N GLU A 121 22.20 13.82 -3.09
CA GLU A 121 22.90 14.56 -2.04
C GLU A 121 23.26 15.99 -2.49
N ASP A 122 23.45 16.90 -1.54
CA ASP A 122 23.88 18.29 -1.80
C ASP A 122 25.23 18.39 -2.56
N ASN A 123 26.08 17.36 -2.44
CA ASN A 123 27.37 17.30 -3.11
C ASN A 123 27.29 16.81 -4.58
N GLY A 124 26.09 16.43 -5.05
CA GLY A 124 25.82 15.94 -6.39
C GLY A 124 25.95 14.43 -6.58
N ASN A 125 26.14 13.65 -5.51
CA ASN A 125 26.08 12.19 -5.58
C ASN A 125 24.63 11.71 -5.69
N GLU A 126 24.44 10.60 -6.41
CA GLU A 126 23.16 9.94 -6.58
C GLU A 126 23.19 8.55 -5.96
N ILE A 127 22.12 8.21 -5.23
CA ILE A 127 21.88 6.92 -4.61
C ILE A 127 20.57 6.39 -5.18
N TYR A 128 20.53 5.09 -5.49
CA TYR A 128 19.33 4.41 -5.95
C TYR A 128 18.96 3.35 -4.91
N CYS A 129 17.70 3.36 -4.48
CA CYS A 129 17.20 2.43 -3.48
C CYS A 129 15.72 2.12 -3.72
N SER A 130 15.18 1.15 -2.97
CA SER A 130 13.74 0.86 -3.00
C SER A 130 12.92 1.98 -2.36
N LEU A 131 11.62 1.97 -2.61
CA LEU A 131 10.69 2.93 -2.03
C LEU A 131 10.69 2.84 -0.50
N ARG A 132 10.73 1.63 0.07
CA ARG A 132 10.87 1.40 1.52
C ARG A 132 12.10 2.12 2.08
N ASP A 133 13.25 1.94 1.42
CA ASP A 133 14.52 2.51 1.87
C ASP A 133 14.51 4.04 1.74
N ALA A 134 13.91 4.57 0.68
CA ALA A 134 13.75 6.01 0.48
C ALA A 134 12.88 6.64 1.58
N ILE A 135 11.77 6.01 1.95
CA ILE A 135 10.90 6.45 3.06
C ILE A 135 11.67 6.39 4.39
N THR A 136 12.43 5.32 4.60
CA THR A 136 13.29 5.17 5.79
C THR A 136 14.33 6.29 5.87
N ALA A 137 15.00 6.60 4.77
CA ALA A 137 15.95 7.71 4.69
C ALA A 137 15.27 9.04 5.03
N SER A 138 14.07 9.29 4.47
CA SER A 138 13.28 10.50 4.75
C SER A 138 12.94 10.67 6.23
N ARG A 139 12.55 9.57 6.90
CA ARG A 139 12.30 9.55 8.35
C ARG A 139 13.57 9.88 9.13
N MET A 140 14.72 9.34 8.73
CA MET A 140 16.00 9.58 9.42
C MET A 140 16.44 11.04 9.33
N GLU A 141 16.08 11.78 8.27
CA GLU A 141 16.38 13.22 8.17
C GLU A 141 15.75 14.03 9.31
N LYS A 142 14.54 13.65 9.74
CA LYS A 142 13.80 14.30 10.85
C LYS A 142 14.57 14.20 12.18
N PHE A 143 15.48 13.24 12.31
CA PHE A 143 16.33 13.02 13.48
C PHE A 143 17.77 13.52 13.30
N GLY A 144 18.01 14.36 12.29
CA GLY A 144 19.33 14.93 12.01
C GLY A 144 20.22 14.06 11.13
N GLY A 145 19.62 13.13 10.38
CA GLY A 145 20.28 12.41 9.30
C GLY A 145 20.70 13.31 8.14
N GLU A 146 21.34 12.70 7.14
CA GLU A 146 21.66 13.35 5.87
C GLU A 146 20.38 13.75 5.13
N LYS A 147 20.46 14.80 4.31
CA LYS A 147 19.31 15.31 3.56
C LYS A 147 19.42 14.97 2.09
N TYR A 148 18.32 14.56 1.50
CA TYR A 148 18.25 14.18 0.10
C TYR A 148 17.13 14.91 -0.64
N SER A 149 17.32 15.11 -1.93
CA SER A 149 16.20 15.32 -2.86
C SER A 149 15.72 13.97 -3.37
N TYR A 150 14.41 13.77 -3.42
CA TYR A 150 13.80 12.50 -3.81
C TYR A 150 13.15 12.62 -5.18
N ASP A 151 13.43 11.66 -6.04
CA ASP A 151 12.76 11.48 -7.33
C ASP A 151 12.14 10.08 -7.40
N PHE A 152 10.81 10.07 -7.50
CA PHE A 152 9.98 8.87 -7.49
C PHE A 152 9.49 8.45 -8.88
N GLU A 153 9.89 9.13 -9.97
CA GLU A 153 9.34 8.89 -11.31
C GLU A 153 9.40 7.39 -11.71
N GLU A 154 10.52 6.72 -11.44
CA GLU A 154 10.72 5.30 -11.76
C GLU A 154 9.89 4.35 -10.88
N ALA A 155 9.44 4.80 -9.71
CA ALA A 155 8.55 4.08 -8.81
C ALA A 155 7.06 4.28 -9.14
N LEU A 156 6.69 5.03 -10.18
CA LEU A 156 5.27 5.20 -10.54
C LEU A 156 4.71 4.07 -11.42
N ASN A 157 5.49 3.01 -11.61
CA ASN A 157 5.20 1.92 -12.54
C ASN A 157 4.36 0.76 -11.95
N TYR A 158 3.96 0.84 -10.67
CA TYR A 158 3.12 -0.19 -10.06
C TYR A 158 1.77 -0.27 -10.77
N GLN A 159 1.45 -1.44 -11.30
CA GLN A 159 0.17 -1.67 -11.97
C GLN A 159 -0.82 -2.22 -10.96
N LEU A 160 -1.88 -1.46 -10.69
CA LEU A 160 -3.05 -1.97 -9.99
C LEU A 160 -3.80 -2.93 -10.92
N ASP A 161 -4.24 -4.07 -10.38
CA ASP A 161 -5.11 -4.93 -11.14
C ASP A 161 -6.46 -4.22 -11.37
N SER A 162 -6.78 -3.96 -12.63
CA SER A 162 -7.96 -3.19 -13.03
C SER A 162 -9.30 -3.83 -12.66
N TYR A 163 -9.29 -5.09 -12.23
CA TYR A 163 -10.49 -5.85 -11.88
C TYR A 163 -10.90 -5.75 -10.40
N THR A 164 -10.14 -5.03 -9.58
CA THR A 164 -10.26 -5.08 -8.12
C THR A 164 -10.85 -3.84 -7.46
N MET A 165 -11.13 -2.78 -8.22
CA MET A 165 -11.93 -1.67 -7.71
C MET A 165 -13.41 -2.05 -7.69
N SER A 166 -14.05 -2.01 -6.51
CA SER A 166 -15.50 -2.08 -6.42
C SER A 166 -16.11 -0.85 -7.08
N PHE A 167 -17.30 -0.99 -7.67
CA PHE A 167 -18.04 0.14 -8.22
C PHE A 167 -18.32 1.23 -7.15
N ALA A 168 -18.37 0.84 -5.88
CA ALA A 168 -18.48 1.78 -4.75
C ALA A 168 -17.19 2.62 -4.57
N ASP A 169 -16.01 2.01 -4.76
CA ASP A 169 -14.72 2.69 -4.63
C ASP A 169 -14.49 3.68 -5.77
N ILE A 170 -14.96 3.35 -6.99
CA ILE A 170 -14.94 4.25 -8.15
C ILE A 170 -15.81 5.49 -7.90
N ILE A 171 -16.97 5.31 -7.27
CA ILE A 171 -17.87 6.43 -6.92
C ILE A 171 -17.24 7.27 -5.81
N ALA A 172 -16.70 6.64 -4.75
CA ALA A 172 -16.07 7.37 -3.65
C ALA A 172 -14.84 8.17 -4.13
N ALA A 173 -14.00 7.58 -4.99
CA ALA A 173 -12.87 8.27 -5.60
C ALA A 173 -13.29 9.39 -6.57
N GLY A 174 -14.46 9.27 -7.21
CA GLY A 174 -15.02 10.31 -8.08
C GLY A 174 -15.67 11.47 -7.31
N GLU A 175 -16.15 11.24 -6.09
CA GLU A 175 -16.79 12.27 -5.26
C GLU A 175 -15.78 13.22 -4.58
N GLU A 176 -14.52 12.83 -4.43
CA GLU A 176 -13.46 13.73 -3.92
C GLU A 176 -12.96 14.75 -4.97
N ASP A 177 -13.14 14.46 -6.27
CA ASP A 177 -12.69 15.33 -7.37
C ASP A 177 -13.81 16.29 -7.88
N ASP A 178 -15.04 16.14 -7.39
CA ASP A 178 -16.22 16.84 -7.91
C ASP A 178 -16.60 18.12 -7.13
N ASN A 179 -15.61 18.84 -6.58
CA ASN A 179 -15.80 20.26 -6.20
C ASN A 179 -15.49 21.22 -7.36
N SER A 180 -15.82 20.85 -8.59
CA SER A 180 -15.87 21.80 -9.70
C SER A 180 -17.09 21.57 -10.61
N GLY A 181 -18.14 22.36 -10.36
CA GLY A 181 -19.14 22.68 -11.37
C GLY A 181 -20.42 21.86 -11.29
N THR A 182 -21.34 22.29 -10.43
CA THR A 182 -22.77 22.01 -10.60
C THR A 182 -23.21 22.34 -12.03
N ILE A 183 -23.49 21.32 -12.84
CA ILE A 183 -24.22 21.50 -14.10
C ILE A 183 -25.68 21.74 -13.72
N VAL A 184 -26.08 23.01 -13.63
CA VAL A 184 -27.46 23.42 -13.49
C VAL A 184 -28.13 23.27 -14.86
N PHE A 185 -28.89 22.20 -15.06
CA PHE A 185 -29.86 22.13 -16.15
C PHE A 185 -31.07 23.01 -15.78
N SER A 186 -31.11 24.24 -16.30
CA SER A 186 -32.33 25.04 -16.33
C SER A 186 -33.25 24.46 -17.41
N PRO A 187 -34.49 24.03 -17.09
CA PRO A 187 -35.47 23.68 -18.10
C PRO A 187 -35.93 24.96 -18.83
N ASP A 188 -35.79 24.94 -20.15
CA ASP A 188 -36.18 26.02 -21.05
C ASP A 188 -37.62 26.50 -20.78
N GLU A 189 -37.74 27.82 -20.62
CA GLU A 189 -39.02 28.54 -20.55
C GLU A 189 -39.76 28.45 -21.90
N GLU A 190 -40.95 27.87 -21.86
CA GLU A 190 -41.99 28.07 -22.88
C GLU A 190 -42.47 29.54 -22.83
N GLU A 191 -42.28 30.29 -23.91
CA GLU A 191 -43.05 31.48 -24.31
C GLU A 191 -42.49 31.95 -25.69
N TYR A 192 -43.20 32.04 -26.82
CA TYR A 192 -44.61 32.34 -27.16
C TYR A 192 -45.02 31.63 -28.47
#